data_AF-A0A4Z1C766-F1
#
_entry.id   AF-A0A4Z1C766-F1
#
_cell.length_a   1.000
_cell.length_b   1.000
_cell.length_c   1.000
_cell.angle_alpha   90.00
_cell.angle_beta   90.00
_cell.angle_gamma   90.00
#
_symmetry.space_group_name_H-M   'P 1'
#
loop_
_entity.id
_entity.type
_entity.pdbx_description
1 polymer ?
#
loop_
_entity_poly.entity_id
_entity_poly.type
_entity_poly.pdbx_seq_one_letter_code
_entity_poly.pdbx_strand_id
1 'polypeptide(L)'
;MTNNDATVNSALSKIITIKDLEITSRKQNLFTYLAFGEKSSELKRTLISTKLYGIELARRFPASQEMDPALRCNCTWLYEALNTPGHSEGDILKVLGITGIEDICRKSGNPTRIKSLYRQAKAKAVKLAA
;
A
#
# COMPACT_ATOMS: atom_id res chain seq x y z
N MET A 1 13.64 17.13 -5.37
CA MET A 1 12.53 16.50 -4.64
C MET A 1 11.37 17.47 -4.70
N THR A 2 10.17 17.02 -5.03
CA THR A 2 9.00 17.90 -4.92
C THR A 2 8.64 18.07 -3.43
N ASN A 3 7.95 19.17 -3.07
CA ASN A 3 7.47 19.37 -1.68
C ASN A 3 6.55 18.22 -1.22
N ASN A 4 5.88 17.56 -2.15
CA ASN A 4 5.02 16.41 -1.86
C ASN A 4 5.84 15.15 -1.52
N ASP A 5 6.93 14.88 -2.24
CA ASP A 5 7.80 13.72 -1.96
C ASP A 5 8.43 13.80 -0.57
N ALA A 6 8.86 15.01 -0.16
CA ALA A 6 9.44 15.24 1.15
C ALA A 6 8.44 14.95 2.29
N THR A 7 7.17 15.33 2.10
CA THR A 7 6.08 15.07 3.05
C THR A 7 5.83 13.58 3.21
N VAL A 8 5.73 12.83 2.10
CA VAL A 8 5.55 11.37 2.13
C VAL A 8 6.74 10.69 2.80
N ASN A 9 7.97 11.10 2.47
CA ASN A 9 9.18 10.52 3.04
C ASN A 9 9.27 10.76 4.57
N SER A 10 8.94 11.97 5.04
CA SER A 10 8.89 12.27 6.47
C SER A 10 7.84 11.43 7.21
N ALA A 11 6.67 11.24 6.59
CA ALA A 11 5.61 10.41 7.17
C ALA A 11 6.01 8.92 7.25
N LEU A 12 6.68 8.38 6.23
CA LEU A 12 7.20 7.00 6.24
C LEU A 12 8.17 6.76 7.40
N SER A 13 9.13 7.65 7.63
CA SER A 13 10.08 7.54 8.74
C SER A 13 9.39 7.48 10.11
N LYS A 14 8.29 8.22 10.29
CA LYS A 14 7.51 8.21 11.54
C LYS A 14 6.75 6.90 11.77
N ILE A 15 6.30 6.27 10.69
CA ILE A 15 5.53 5.01 10.78
C ILE A 15 6.41 3.84 11.20
N ILE A 16 7.65 3.81 10.70
CA ILE A 16 8.61 2.73 10.95
C ILE A 16 8.96 2.62 12.44
N THR A 17 8.85 3.71 13.20
CA THR A 17 9.26 3.77 14.61
C THR A 17 8.20 3.30 15.61
N ILE A 18 6.95 3.06 15.22
CA ILE A 18 5.85 2.82 16.18
C ILE A 18 5.38 1.35 16.16
N LYS A 19 5.40 0.69 17.34
CA LYS A 19 5.08 -0.74 17.51
C LYS A 19 3.60 -1.06 17.74
N ASP A 20 2.82 -0.17 18.34
CA ASP A 20 1.38 -0.36 18.58
C ASP A 20 0.61 0.93 18.31
N LEU A 21 -0.50 0.82 17.57
CA LEU A 21 -1.20 1.98 17.02
C LEU A 21 -2.71 1.93 17.26
N GLU A 22 -3.22 3.02 17.83
CA GLU A 22 -4.64 3.36 17.88
C GLU A 22 -5.25 3.47 16.47
N ILE A 23 -6.58 3.39 16.36
CA ILE A 23 -7.30 3.42 15.07
C ILE A 23 -6.96 4.68 14.27
N THR A 24 -6.88 5.85 14.92
CA THR A 24 -6.50 7.12 14.29
C THR A 24 -5.13 7.02 13.63
N SER A 25 -4.15 6.44 14.32
CA SER A 25 -2.82 6.25 13.79
C SER A 25 -2.77 5.17 12.71
N ARG A 26 -3.60 4.12 12.77
CA ARG A 26 -3.75 3.15 11.67
C ARG A 26 -4.29 3.79 10.40
N LYS A 27 -5.24 4.71 10.53
CA LYS A 27 -5.81 5.47 9.41
C LYS A 27 -4.73 6.35 8.76
N GLN A 28 -3.98 7.09 9.57
CA GLN A 28 -2.88 7.94 9.09
C GLN A 28 -1.77 7.12 8.41
N ASN A 29 -1.46 5.94 8.96
CA ASN A 29 -0.51 5.02 8.35
C ASN A 29 -1.00 4.51 7.00
N LEU A 30 -2.27 4.09 6.91
CA LEU A 30 -2.82 3.59 5.66
C LEU A 30 -2.73 4.65 4.56
N PHE A 31 -3.13 5.90 4.84
CA PHE A 31 -3.01 6.98 3.87
C PHE A 31 -1.58 7.27 3.45
N THR A 32 -0.62 7.19 4.38
CA THR A 32 0.79 7.33 4.04
C THR A 32 1.27 6.20 3.13
N TYR A 33 0.87 4.96 3.42
CA TYR A 33 1.18 3.82 2.55
C TYR A 33 0.51 3.94 1.17
N LEU A 34 -0.72 4.45 1.10
CA LEU A 34 -1.40 4.71 -0.17
C LEU A 34 -0.72 5.80 -0.98
N ALA A 35 -0.31 6.90 -0.33
CA ALA A 35 0.43 7.99 -0.99
C ALA A 35 1.80 7.50 -1.51
N PHE A 36 2.51 6.67 -0.73
CA PHE A 36 3.74 6.02 -1.21
C PHE A 36 3.45 5.04 -2.36
N GLY A 37 2.35 4.29 -2.27
CA GLY A 37 1.89 3.37 -3.31
C GLY A 37 1.60 4.07 -4.63
N GLU A 38 0.92 5.22 -4.58
CA GLU A 38 0.67 6.11 -5.71
C GLU A 38 1.96 6.51 -6.40
N LYS A 39 2.89 7.12 -5.65
CA LYS A 39 4.17 7.59 -6.19
C LYS A 39 5.02 6.45 -6.74
N SER A 40 4.97 5.30 -6.10
CA SER A 40 5.63 4.10 -6.59
C SER A 40 5.02 3.58 -7.89
N SER A 41 3.68 3.61 -8.03
CA SER A 41 2.98 3.20 -9.25
C SER A 41 3.26 4.19 -10.41
N GLU A 42 3.23 5.49 -10.15
CA GLU A 42 3.67 6.53 -11.10
C GLU A 42 5.12 6.30 -11.57
N LEU A 43 6.05 6.04 -10.64
CA LEU A 43 7.45 5.74 -10.97
C LEU A 43 7.59 4.47 -11.81
N LYS A 44 6.85 3.40 -11.51
CA LYS A 44 6.88 2.16 -12.31
C LYS A 44 6.35 2.36 -13.72
N ARG A 45 5.30 3.18 -13.89
CA ARG A 45 4.73 3.47 -15.21
C ARG A 45 5.65 4.32 -16.08
N THR A 46 6.46 5.18 -15.45
CA THR A 46 7.40 6.06 -16.16
C THR A 46 8.77 5.41 -16.39
N LEU A 47 9.22 4.53 -15.51
CA LEU A 47 10.52 3.85 -15.58
C LEU A 47 10.34 2.36 -15.90
N ILE A 48 10.47 2.02 -17.19
CA ILE A 48 10.36 0.63 -17.68
C ILE A 48 11.46 -0.28 -17.07
N SER A 49 12.64 0.28 -16.78
CA SER A 49 13.74 -0.47 -16.16
C SER A 49 13.56 -0.59 -14.65
N THR A 50 13.49 -1.83 -14.14
CA THR A 50 13.46 -2.12 -12.70
C THR A 50 14.68 -1.57 -11.96
N LYS A 51 15.84 -1.52 -12.61
CA LYS A 51 17.07 -0.95 -12.04
C LYS A 51 16.94 0.55 -11.85
N LEU A 52 16.50 1.27 -12.89
CA LEU A 52 16.29 2.72 -12.81
C LEU A 52 15.18 3.07 -11.82
N TYR A 53 14.11 2.26 -11.79
CA TYR A 53 13.05 2.38 -10.80
C TYR A 53 13.60 2.30 -9.36
N GLY A 54 14.42 1.29 -9.05
CA GLY A 54 14.99 1.12 -7.72
C GLY A 54 15.88 2.29 -7.30
N ILE A 55 16.73 2.78 -8.20
CA ILE A 55 17.60 3.95 -7.97
C ILE A 55 16.75 5.20 -7.70
N GLU A 56 15.75 5.46 -8.54
CA GLU A 56 14.93 6.66 -8.42
C GLU A 56 14.02 6.61 -7.18
N LEU A 57 13.51 5.43 -6.83
CA LEU A 57 12.72 5.21 -5.62
C LEU A 57 13.56 5.50 -4.37
N ALA A 58 14.80 5.00 -4.30
CA ALA A 58 15.71 5.27 -3.19
C ALA A 58 16.09 6.75 -3.10
N ARG A 59 16.26 7.41 -4.26
CA ARG A 59 16.58 8.83 -4.33
C ARG A 59 15.43 9.74 -3.87
N ARG A 60 14.18 9.41 -4.25
CA ARG A 60 13.00 10.23 -3.90
C ARG A 60 12.44 9.91 -2.52
N PHE A 61 12.51 8.66 -2.11
CA PHE A 61 11.94 8.14 -0.88
C PHE A 61 12.97 7.31 -0.11
N PRO A 62 14.05 7.92 0.42
CA PRO A 62 15.10 7.18 1.12
C PRO A 62 14.58 6.39 2.33
N ALA A 63 13.56 6.90 3.04
CA ALA A 63 12.93 6.19 4.17
C ALA A 63 12.29 4.86 3.74
N SER A 64 11.92 4.72 2.47
CA SER A 64 11.40 3.44 1.95
C SER A 64 12.45 2.32 2.00
N GLN A 65 13.75 2.64 2.05
CA GLN A 65 14.81 1.62 2.11
C GLN A 65 14.86 0.89 3.47
N GLU A 66 14.30 1.49 4.51
CA GLU A 66 14.16 0.88 5.83
C GLU A 66 12.88 0.01 5.93
N MET A 67 11.99 0.11 4.96
CA MET A 67 10.79 -0.72 4.90
C MET A 67 11.13 -2.12 4.39
N ASP A 68 10.45 -3.11 4.96
CA ASP A 68 10.46 -4.47 4.42
C ASP A 68 10.11 -4.46 2.92
N PRO A 69 10.86 -5.17 2.05
CA PRO A 69 10.61 -5.21 0.62
C PRO A 69 9.18 -5.62 0.26
N ALA A 70 8.58 -6.59 0.96
CA ALA A 70 7.22 -7.02 0.71
C ALA A 70 6.22 -5.91 1.08
N LEU A 71 6.45 -5.19 2.19
CA LEU A 71 5.63 -4.04 2.56
C LEU A 71 5.65 -2.96 1.47
N ARG A 72 6.82 -2.63 0.91
CA ARG A 72 6.92 -1.66 -0.21
C ARG A 72 6.10 -2.09 -1.41
N CYS A 73 6.29 -3.32 -1.86
CA CYS A 73 5.53 -3.87 -2.99
C CYS A 73 4.02 -3.86 -2.72
N ASN A 74 3.63 -4.15 -1.48
CA ASN A 74 2.22 -4.19 -1.08
C ASN A 74 1.59 -2.79 -0.99
N CYS A 75 2.37 -1.73 -0.73
CA CYS A 75 1.87 -0.36 -0.81
C CYS A 75 1.43 -0.02 -2.23
N THR A 76 2.29 -0.31 -3.23
CA THR A 76 1.97 -0.09 -4.65
C THR A 76 0.76 -0.91 -5.07
N TRP A 77 0.76 -2.20 -4.74
CA TRP A 77 -0.34 -3.11 -5.01
C TRP A 77 -1.67 -2.61 -4.44
N LEU A 78 -1.68 -2.16 -3.19
CA LEU A 78 -2.92 -1.72 -2.54
C LEU A 78 -3.47 -0.46 -3.20
N TYR A 79 -2.59 0.50 -3.56
CA TYR A 79 -3.00 1.67 -4.32
C TYR A 79 -3.59 1.28 -5.68
N GLU A 80 -2.92 0.40 -6.43
CA GLU A 80 -3.36 -0.04 -7.76
C GLU A 80 -4.69 -0.80 -7.69
N ALA A 81 -4.86 -1.70 -6.71
CA ALA A 81 -6.11 -2.40 -6.47
C ALA A 81 -7.29 -1.46 -6.17
N LEU A 82 -7.06 -0.33 -5.50
CA LEU A 82 -8.12 0.60 -5.14
C LEU A 82 -8.40 1.65 -6.22
N ASN A 83 -7.40 2.03 -7.02
CA ASN A 83 -7.46 3.22 -7.87
C ASN A 83 -7.23 2.95 -9.36
N THR A 84 -6.80 1.75 -9.76
CA THR A 84 -6.54 1.42 -11.17
C THR A 84 -7.71 0.63 -11.77
N PRO A 85 -8.46 1.19 -12.74
CA PRO A 85 -9.52 0.47 -13.43
C PRO A 85 -9.02 -0.83 -14.07
N GLY A 86 -9.78 -1.92 -13.91
CA GLY A 86 -9.43 -3.22 -14.50
C GLY A 86 -8.26 -3.94 -13.82
N HIS A 87 -7.74 -3.44 -12.70
CA HIS A 87 -6.75 -4.18 -11.91
C HIS A 87 -7.33 -5.55 -11.48
N SER A 88 -6.54 -6.61 -11.57
CA SER A 88 -6.97 -8.00 -11.32
C SER A 88 -7.53 -8.24 -9.91
N GLU A 89 -7.20 -7.35 -8.99
CA GLU A 89 -7.64 -7.36 -7.59
C GLU A 89 -8.44 -6.10 -7.24
N GLY A 90 -9.06 -5.47 -8.25
CA GLY A 90 -9.95 -4.32 -8.10
C GLY A 90 -11.24 -4.61 -7.31
N ASP A 91 -11.53 -5.88 -7.08
CA ASP A 91 -12.63 -6.38 -6.26
C ASP A 91 -12.32 -6.39 -4.75
N ILE A 92 -11.18 -5.86 -4.32
CA ILE A 92 -10.68 -5.94 -2.94
C ILE A 92 -11.70 -5.52 -1.88
N LEU A 93 -12.43 -4.41 -2.08
CA LEU A 93 -13.44 -3.93 -1.14
C LEU A 93 -14.60 -4.94 -1.01
N LYS A 94 -15.07 -5.46 -2.15
CA LYS A 94 -16.14 -6.46 -2.22
C LYS A 94 -15.72 -7.76 -1.55
N VAL A 95 -14.53 -8.26 -1.86
CA VAL A 95 -13.99 -9.51 -1.29
C VAL A 95 -13.79 -9.41 0.23
N LEU A 96 -13.37 -8.24 0.72
CA LEU A 96 -13.20 -8.01 2.16
C LEU A 96 -14.51 -7.66 2.89
N GLY A 97 -15.62 -7.48 2.16
CA GLY A 97 -16.93 -7.14 2.71
C GLY A 97 -16.94 -5.76 3.37
N ILE A 98 -16.32 -4.77 2.75
CA ILE A 98 -16.17 -3.41 3.27
C ILE A 98 -16.63 -2.38 2.23
N THR A 99 -17.14 -1.23 2.69
CA THR A 99 -17.76 -0.23 1.82
C THR A 99 -16.78 0.88 1.39
N GLY A 100 -15.68 1.06 2.12
CA GLY A 100 -14.71 2.10 1.85
C GLY A 100 -13.35 1.88 2.50
N ILE A 101 -12.42 2.80 2.21
CA ILE A 101 -11.03 2.77 2.72
C ILE A 101 -11.00 2.98 4.24
N GLU A 102 -11.95 3.72 4.80
CA GLU A 102 -12.09 3.90 6.24
C GLU A 102 -12.32 2.56 6.97
N ASP A 103 -13.07 1.65 6.36
CA ASP A 103 -13.33 0.33 6.93
C ASP A 103 -12.14 -0.62 6.80
N ILE A 104 -11.28 -0.43 5.79
CA ILE A 104 -9.98 -1.11 5.71
C ILE A 104 -9.19 -0.83 7.00
N CYS A 105 -9.12 0.45 7.42
CA CYS A 105 -8.35 0.88 8.58
C CYS A 105 -8.79 0.18 9.88
N ARG A 106 -10.10 -0.11 10.00
CA ARG A 106 -10.67 -0.83 11.15
C ARG A 106 -10.15 -2.28 11.22
N LYS A 107 -9.95 -2.93 10.07
CA LYS A 107 -9.36 -4.28 9.99
C LYS A 107 -7.83 -4.26 10.08
N SER A 108 -7.17 -3.34 9.38
CA SER A 108 -5.72 -3.13 9.43
C SER A 108 -5.28 -1.83 8.73
N GLY A 109 -4.30 -1.13 9.29
CA GLY A 109 -3.58 -0.04 8.61
C GLY A 109 -2.32 -0.49 7.85
N ASN A 110 -2.06 -1.79 7.75
CA ASN A 110 -0.83 -2.34 7.15
C ASN A 110 -1.13 -3.08 5.82
N PRO A 111 -0.56 -2.64 4.68
CA PRO A 111 -0.77 -3.24 3.36
C PRO A 111 -0.50 -4.75 3.28
N THR A 112 0.53 -5.25 3.95
CA THR A 112 0.86 -6.69 3.96
C THR A 112 -0.23 -7.50 4.64
N ARG A 113 -0.79 -7.01 5.75
CA ARG A 113 -1.92 -7.66 6.43
C ARG A 113 -3.19 -7.60 5.58
N ILE A 114 -3.46 -6.47 4.92
CA ILE A 114 -4.60 -6.32 4.01
C ILE A 114 -4.52 -7.33 2.86
N LYS A 115 -3.34 -7.49 2.25
CA LYS A 115 -3.12 -8.48 1.18
C LYS A 115 -3.33 -9.91 1.65
N SER A 116 -2.87 -10.23 2.85
CA SER A 116 -3.09 -11.56 3.46
C SER A 116 -4.59 -11.82 3.66
N LEU A 117 -5.33 -10.86 4.22
CA LEU A 117 -6.78 -10.96 4.41
C LEU A 117 -7.52 -11.14 3.08
N TYR A 118 -7.13 -10.39 2.05
CA TYR A 118 -7.70 -10.52 0.71
C TYR A 118 -7.51 -11.92 0.14
N ARG A 119 -6.28 -12.46 0.18
CA ARG A 119 -5.98 -13.81 -0.31
C ARG A 119 -6.79 -14.88 0.42
N GLN A 120 -6.91 -14.77 1.74
CA GLN A 120 -7.71 -15.71 2.54
C GLN A 120 -9.19 -15.64 2.18
N ALA A 121 -9.75 -14.43 2.07
CA ALA A 121 -11.15 -14.23 1.71
C ALA A 121 -11.45 -14.73 0.29
N LYS A 122 -10.56 -14.44 -0.68
CA LYS A 122 -10.69 -14.91 -2.07
C LYS A 122 -10.63 -16.44 -2.16
N ALA A 123 -9.68 -17.07 -1.47
CA ALA A 123 -9.59 -18.52 -1.41
C ALA A 123 -10.85 -19.16 -0.80
N LYS A 124 -11.44 -18.54 0.23
CA LYS A 124 -12.69 -19.01 0.83
C LYS A 124 -13.88 -18.85 -0.12
N ALA A 125 -13.97 -17.74 -0.85
CA ALA A 125 -15.03 -17.51 -1.84
C ALA A 125 -14.99 -18.53 -2.98
N VAL A 126 -13.79 -18.88 -3.48
CA VAL A 126 -13.62 -19.91 -4.51
C VAL A 126 -14.06 -21.29 -3.99
N LYS A 127 -13.70 -21.65 -2.76
CA LYS A 127 -14.11 -22.93 -2.14
C LYS A 127 -15.63 -23.06 -1.92
N LEU A 128 -16.34 -21.95 -1.76
CA LEU A 128 -17.80 -21.94 -1.59
C LEU A 128 -18.55 -21.98 -2.93
N ALA A 129 -17.87 -21.66 -4.03
CA ALA A 129 -18.43 -21.64 -5.38
C ALA A 129 -18.11 -22.91 -6.19
N ALA A 130 -17.33 -23.83 -5.63
CA ALA A 130 -16.95 -25.13 -6.18
C ALA A 130 -17.75 -26.24 -5.48
#